data_AF-A0A246G8W6-F1
#
_entry.id   AF-A0A246G8W6-F1
#
_cell.length_a   1.000
_cell.length_b   1.000
_cell.length_c   1.000
_cell.angle_alpha   90.00
_cell.angle_beta   90.00
_cell.angle_gamma   90.00
#
_symmetry.space_group_name_H-M   'P 1'
#
loop_
_entity.id
_entity.type
_entity.pdbx_description
1 polymer ?
#
loop_
_entity_poly.entity_id
_entity_poly.type
_entity_poly.pdbx_seq_one_letter_code
_entity_poly.pdbx_strand_id
1 'polypeptide(L)'
;MIYFTSPDDKDDNFNIPNASKTAFKNYKSGLSSVDFDNMTDDSKLKNLDIIDDGESIGTLTFPVIVLFKNAAGKKGAIKLKSINADRLLVDIKVQK
;
A
#
# COMPACT_ATOMS: atom_id res chain seq x y z
N MET A 1 14.10 -1.41 8.25
CA MET A 1 12.94 -0.58 7.83
C MET A 1 11.99 -1.47 7.04
N ILE A 2 10.68 -1.22 7.11
CA ILE A 2 9.68 -2.00 6.37
C ILE A 2 8.95 -1.04 5.43
N TYR A 3 8.86 -1.39 4.16
CA TYR A 3 8.21 -0.61 3.12
C TYR A 3 7.68 -1.55 2.03
N PHE A 4 6.69 -1.07 1.27
CA PHE A 4 6.32 -1.63 -0.02
C PHE A 4 7.01 -0.85 -1.13
N THR A 5 7.44 -1.55 -2.16
CA THR A 5 8.16 -1.02 -3.30
C THR A 5 7.63 -1.61 -4.59
N SER A 6 7.87 -0.91 -5.70
CA SER A 6 7.42 -1.36 -7.00
C SER A 6 8.19 -2.62 -7.42
N PRO A 7 7.54 -3.62 -8.04
CA PRO A 7 8.24 -4.82 -8.51
C PRO A 7 9.21 -4.57 -9.68
N ASP A 8 9.12 -3.40 -10.31
CA ASP A 8 10.04 -2.92 -11.35
C ASP A 8 11.02 -1.84 -10.84
N ASP A 9 11.12 -1.65 -9.52
CA ASP A 9 12.08 -0.71 -8.93
C ASP A 9 13.52 -1.18 -9.21
N LYS A 10 14.30 -0.30 -9.81
CA LYS A 10 15.70 -0.56 -10.19
C LYS A 10 16.64 -0.47 -9.00
N ASP A 11 16.28 0.28 -7.97
CA ASP A 11 17.13 0.51 -6.81
C ASP A 11 17.17 -0.73 -5.89
N ASP A 12 16.09 -1.51 -5.87
CA ASP A 12 16.01 -2.75 -5.10
C ASP A 12 16.56 -4.00 -5.84
N ASN A 13 17.04 -3.83 -7.08
CA ASN A 13 17.69 -4.87 -7.91
C ASN A 13 16.88 -6.18 -8.06
N PHE A 14 15.54 -6.07 -8.07
CA PHE A 14 14.67 -7.20 -8.35
C PHE A 14 14.67 -7.52 -9.85
N ASN A 15 14.81 -8.80 -10.20
CA ASN A 15 14.60 -9.27 -11.56
C ASN A 15 13.28 -10.04 -11.65
N ILE A 16 12.17 -9.32 -11.77
CA ILE A 16 10.83 -9.88 -11.90
C ILE A 16 10.37 -9.70 -13.36
N PRO A 17 10.34 -10.76 -14.18
CA PRO A 17 9.92 -10.66 -15.56
C PRO A 17 8.50 -10.10 -15.69
N ASN A 18 8.29 -9.18 -16.63
CA ASN A 18 7.01 -8.52 -16.90
C ASN A 18 6.45 -7.74 -15.69
N ALA A 19 7.29 -7.36 -14.73
CA ALA A 19 6.88 -6.45 -13.67
C ALA A 19 6.40 -5.12 -14.26
N SER A 20 5.34 -4.60 -13.66
CA SER A 20 4.77 -3.31 -14.04
C SER A 20 4.75 -2.39 -12.84
N LYS A 21 5.02 -1.11 -13.09
CA LYS A 21 5.04 -0.08 -12.04
C LYS A 21 3.80 -0.10 -11.16
N THR A 22 4.03 -0.08 -9.85
CA THR A 22 3.01 0.18 -8.83
C THR A 22 3.53 1.29 -7.93
N ALA A 23 2.76 2.37 -7.82
CA ALA A 23 3.10 3.44 -6.91
C ALA A 23 2.66 3.09 -5.48
N PHE A 24 3.50 3.31 -4.48
CA PHE A 24 3.20 3.08 -3.07
C PHE A 24 3.32 4.34 -2.22
N LYS A 25 2.34 4.57 -1.36
CA LYS A 25 2.39 5.58 -0.30
C LYS A 25 2.46 4.87 1.04
N ASN A 26 3.68 4.67 1.53
CA ASN A 26 4.00 3.92 2.74
C ASN A 26 3.73 4.72 4.02
N TYR A 27 3.73 6.05 3.95
CA TYR A 27 3.56 6.93 5.10
C TYR A 27 2.43 7.94 4.91
N LYS A 28 1.75 8.28 6.00
CA LYS A 28 0.63 9.25 6.04
C LYS A 28 -0.36 9.05 4.86
N SER A 29 -0.91 7.84 4.75
CA SER A 29 -1.89 7.48 3.72
C SER A 29 -3.08 8.45 3.64
N GLY A 30 -3.48 9.05 4.76
CA GLY A 30 -4.67 9.90 4.85
C GLY A 30 -5.97 9.09 4.91
N LEU A 31 -5.90 7.75 4.90
CA LEU A 31 -7.03 6.85 5.10
C LEU A 31 -6.88 6.17 6.46
N SER A 32 -7.88 6.33 7.34
CA SER A 32 -7.85 5.69 8.65
C SER A 32 -8.22 4.20 8.57
N SER A 33 -7.84 3.42 9.58
CA SER A 33 -8.25 2.02 9.69
C SER A 33 -9.77 1.85 9.83
N VAL A 34 -10.42 2.77 10.56
CA VAL A 34 -11.88 2.81 10.72
C VAL A 34 -12.55 3.08 9.39
N ASP A 35 -12.01 4.02 8.59
CA ASP A 35 -12.51 4.28 7.25
C ASP A 35 -12.38 3.06 6.36
N PHE A 36 -11.22 2.40 6.40
CA PHE A 36 -10.95 1.17 5.67
C PHE A 36 -11.96 0.07 6.03
N ASP A 37 -12.19 -0.19 7.31
CA ASP A 37 -13.08 -1.26 7.78
C ASP A 37 -14.53 -1.00 7.30
N ASN A 38 -14.97 0.25 7.38
CA ASN A 38 -16.31 0.68 6.99
C ASN A 38 -16.51 0.87 5.47
N MET A 39 -15.47 0.68 4.63
CA MET A 39 -15.64 0.75 3.17
C MET A 39 -16.53 -0.39 2.67
N THR A 40 -17.70 -0.04 2.15
CA THR A 40 -18.63 -0.92 1.42
C THR A 40 -18.48 -0.81 -0.10
N ASP A 41 -17.84 0.25 -0.58
CA ASP A 41 -17.50 0.51 -1.98
C ASP A 41 -16.10 1.15 -2.13
N ASP A 42 -15.74 1.53 -3.35
CA ASP A 42 -14.44 2.10 -3.69
C ASP A 42 -14.40 3.64 -3.72
N SER A 43 -15.48 4.33 -3.34
CA SER A 43 -15.58 5.79 -3.42
C SER A 43 -14.48 6.50 -2.65
N LYS A 44 -14.12 5.99 -1.45
CA LYS A 44 -13.04 6.52 -0.61
C LYS A 44 -11.65 6.43 -1.25
N LEU A 45 -11.45 5.56 -2.23
CA LEU A 45 -10.18 5.41 -2.94
C LEU A 45 -10.04 6.39 -4.11
N LYS A 46 -11.16 6.80 -4.74
CA LYS A 46 -11.16 7.55 -6.00
C LYS A 46 -10.36 8.86 -5.92
N ASN A 47 -10.50 9.58 -4.81
CA ASN A 47 -9.90 10.92 -4.63
C ASN A 47 -8.53 10.90 -3.96
N LEU A 48 -8.00 9.73 -3.58
CA LEU A 48 -6.68 9.64 -2.94
C LEU A 48 -5.58 9.90 -3.98
N ASP A 49 -4.68 10.82 -3.69
CA ASP A 49 -3.46 10.99 -4.46
C ASP A 49 -2.41 9.98 -3.99
N ILE A 50 -2.05 9.06 -4.89
CA ILE A 50 -1.15 7.95 -4.63
C ILE A 50 0.00 8.04 -5.62
N ILE A 51 1.07 8.65 -5.13
CA ILE A 51 2.38 8.75 -5.74
C ILE A 51 3.39 8.06 -4.83
N ASP A 52 4.49 7.57 -5.41
CA ASP A 52 5.61 7.03 -4.64
C ASP A 52 6.11 8.08 -3.65
N ASP A 53 6.06 7.77 -2.36
CA ASP A 53 6.59 8.67 -1.33
C ASP A 53 8.07 8.40 -1.00
N GLY A 54 8.60 7.24 -1.41
CA GLY A 54 9.97 6.83 -1.08
C GLY A 54 10.20 6.63 0.43
N GLU A 55 9.11 6.59 1.21
CA GLU A 55 9.16 6.51 2.65
C GLU A 55 9.07 5.07 3.14
N SER A 56 9.53 4.86 4.37
CA SER A 56 9.25 3.63 5.09
C SER A 56 7.99 3.76 5.94
N ILE A 57 7.43 2.63 6.37
CA ILE A 57 6.35 2.63 7.34
C ILE A 57 6.89 3.23 8.64
N GLY A 58 6.40 4.42 8.99
CA GLY A 58 6.91 5.22 10.12
C GLY A 58 6.54 4.73 11.52
N THR A 59 5.79 3.62 11.65
CA THR A 59 5.40 3.05 12.95
C THR A 59 5.10 1.55 12.86
N LEU A 60 5.38 0.81 13.93
CA LEU A 60 4.96 -0.59 14.10
C LEU A 60 3.76 -0.74 15.05
N THR A 61 3.10 0.38 15.37
CA THR A 61 1.81 0.37 16.07
C THR A 61 0.71 0.12 15.04
N PHE A 62 0.22 -1.12 14.99
CA PHE A 62 -0.84 -1.53 14.09
C PHE A 62 -2.24 -1.18 14.63
N PRO A 63 -3.25 -0.96 13.75
CA PRO A 63 -3.19 -1.08 12.30
C PRO A 63 -2.57 0.14 11.58
N VAL A 64 -1.85 -0.13 10.49
CA VAL A 64 -1.30 0.90 9.59
C VAL A 64 -1.90 0.72 8.19
N ILE A 65 -2.21 1.83 7.51
CA ILE A 65 -2.71 1.81 6.13
C ILE A 65 -1.61 2.29 5.18
N VAL A 66 -1.29 1.45 4.19
CA VAL A 66 -0.48 1.79 3.01
C VAL A 66 -1.41 1.91 1.80
N LEU A 67 -1.19 2.89 0.93
CA LEU A 67 -1.94 3.01 -0.33
C LEU A 67 -1.10 2.56 -1.51
N PHE A 68 -1.75 2.07 -2.55
CA PHE A 68 -1.10 1.75 -3.80
C PHE A 68 -1.94 2.12 -5.02
N LYS A 69 -1.27 2.37 -6.14
CA LYS A 69 -1.87 2.53 -7.47
C LYS A 69 -1.11 1.68 -8.46
N ASN A 70 -1.79 0.70 -9.04
CA ASN A 70 -1.16 -0.21 -10.01
C ASN A 70 -1.03 0.42 -11.42
N ALA A 71 -0.35 -0.28 -12.33
CA ALA A 71 -0.15 0.15 -13.71
C ALA A 71 -1.45 0.37 -14.50
N ALA A 72 -2.55 -0.28 -14.12
CA ALA A 72 -3.88 -0.06 -14.71
C ALA A 72 -4.63 1.15 -14.11
N GLY A 73 -3.99 1.90 -13.21
CA GLY A 73 -4.56 3.06 -12.55
C GLY A 73 -5.53 2.74 -11.41
N LYS A 74 -5.74 1.46 -11.07
CA LYS A 74 -6.59 1.06 -9.94
C LYS A 74 -5.89 1.38 -8.64
N LYS A 75 -6.63 2.05 -7.76
CA LYS A 75 -6.17 2.42 -6.42
C LYS A 75 -6.57 1.35 -5.40
N GLY A 76 -5.78 1.20 -4.36
CA GLY A 76 -6.09 0.29 -3.27
C GLY A 76 -5.44 0.69 -1.96
N ALA A 77 -5.85 0.00 -0.91
CA ALA A 77 -5.33 0.17 0.43
C ALA A 77 -4.98 -1.20 1.02
N ILE A 78 -3.84 -1.25 1.72
CA ILE A 78 -3.35 -2.41 2.45
C ILE A 78 -3.41 -2.03 3.93
N LYS A 79 -4.26 -2.71 4.70
CA LYS A 79 -4.31 -2.58 6.16
C LYS A 79 -3.39 -3.61 6.78
N LEU A 80 -2.27 -3.17 7.31
CA LEU A 80 -1.33 -3.99 8.06
C LEU A 80 -1.90 -4.20 9.46
N LYS A 81 -2.06 -5.45 9.88
CA LYS A 81 -2.69 -5.82 11.16
C LYS A 81 -1.67 -6.23 12.23
N SER A 82 -0.62 -6.93 11.82
CA SER A 82 0.48 -7.34 12.70
C SER A 82 1.66 -7.82 11.87
N ILE A 83 2.85 -7.79 12.48
CA ILE A 83 4.07 -8.34 11.90
C ILE A 83 4.82 -9.18 12.94
N ASN A 84 5.50 -10.23 12.48
CA ASN A 84 6.53 -10.93 13.25
C ASN A 84 7.79 -11.09 12.38
N ALA A 85 8.77 -11.87 12.84
CA ALA A 85 10.03 -12.05 12.12
C ALA A 85 9.87 -12.57 10.67
N ASP A 86 8.80 -13.32 10.38
CA ASP A 86 8.66 -14.05 9.12
C ASP A 86 7.43 -13.61 8.30
N ARG A 87 6.44 -12.97 8.93
CA ARG A 87 5.11 -12.75 8.35
C ARG A 87 4.56 -11.37 8.66
N LEU A 88 3.95 -10.79 7.64
CA LEU A 88 3.09 -9.62 7.73
C LEU A 88 1.64 -10.04 7.47
N LEU A 89 0.74 -9.78 8.42
CA LEU A 89 -0.69 -10.03 8.27
C LEU A 89 -1.37 -8.76 7.74
N VAL A 90 -2.07 -8.87 6.61
CA VAL A 90 -2.74 -7.74 5.96
C VAL A 90 -4.18 -8.06 5.53
N ASP A 91 -4.99 -7.02 5.42
CA ASP A 91 -6.22 -7.02 4.61
C ASP A 91 -6.06 -6.04 3.45
N ILE A 92 -6.65 -6.35 2.29
CA ILE A 92 -6.49 -5.54 1.07
C ILE A 92 -7.87 -5.21 0.50
N LYS A 93 -8.09 -3.94 0.17
CA LYS A 93 -9.24 -3.46 -0.60
C LYS A 93 -8.75 -2.76 -1.87
N VAL A 94 -9.37 -3.08 -3.00
CA VAL A 94 -8.98 -2.57 -4.33
C VAL A 94 -10.20 -1.99 -5.01
N GLN A 95 -9.99 -0.87 -5.71
CA GLN A 95 -11.00 -0.26 -6.57
C GLN A 95 -11.48 -1.24 -7.65
N LYS A 96 -12.80 -1.29 -7.88
CA LYS A 96 -13.39 -2.13 -8.94
C LYS A 96 -13.12 -1.54 -10.31
#